data_AF-A0AAW8K873-F1
#
_entry.id   AF-A0AAW8K873-F1
#
_cell.length_a   1.000
_cell.length_b   1.000
_cell.length_c   1.000
_cell.angle_alpha   90.00
_cell.angle_beta   90.00
_cell.angle_gamma   90.00
#
_symmetry.space_group_name_H-M   'P 1'
#
loop_
_entity.id
_entity.type
_entity.pdbx_description
1 polymer ?
#
loop_
_entity_poly.entity_id
_entity_poly.type
_entity_poly.pdbx_seq_one_letter_code
_entity_poly.pdbx_strand_id
1 'polypeptide(L)' 'GDIAVFARSEDVDMDMGRFMREALRPMNGRGGGRPNFAQGGAPGEIDIASVAALAAGGGR' A
#
# COMPACT_ATOMS: atom_id res chain seq x y z
N GLY A 1 -14.69 -7.00 -3.12
CA GLY A 1 -13.67 -6.04 -2.69
C GLY A 1 -12.37 -6.77 -2.54
N ASP A 2 -11.32 -6.18 -3.06
CA ASP A 2 -9.99 -6.82 -3.07
C ASP A 2 -9.25 -6.55 -1.76
N ILE A 3 -8.31 -7.46 -1.46
CA ILE A 3 -7.43 -7.39 -0.31
C ILE A 3 -6.02 -7.11 -0.81
N ALA A 4 -5.29 -6.26 -0.10
CA ALA A 4 -3.88 -5.99 -0.34
C ALA A 4 -3.04 -6.36 0.88
N VAL A 5 -1.85 -6.89 0.61
CA VAL A 5 -0.79 -7.12 1.58
C VAL A 5 0.48 -6.51 1.02
N PHE A 6 1.14 -5.66 1.81
CA PHE A 6 2.43 -5.07 1.47
C PHE A 6 3.48 -5.51 2.48
N ALA A 7 4.62 -5.95 1.96
CA ALA A 7 5.81 -6.26 2.73
C ALA A 7 7.00 -5.66 1.99
N ARG A 8 8.03 -5.28 2.73
CA ARG A 8 9.27 -4.75 2.16
C ARG A 8 10.48 -5.55 2.64
N SER A 9 11.54 -5.48 1.85
CA SER A 9 12.86 -5.95 2.26
C SER A 9 13.43 -5.05 3.37
N GLU A 10 14.45 -5.54 4.09
CA GLU A 10 15.08 -4.82 5.20
C GLU A 10 15.79 -3.54 4.75
N ASP A 11 16.37 -3.55 3.56
CA ASP A 11 17.12 -2.47 2.92
C ASP A 11 16.23 -1.39 2.26
N VAL A 12 14.91 -1.58 2.27
CA VAL A 12 13.96 -0.59 1.77
C VAL A 12 13.51 0.33 2.91
N ASP A 13 13.83 1.63 2.84
CA ASP A 13 13.40 2.59 3.86
C ASP A 13 12.02 3.20 3.53
N MET A 14 10.98 2.38 3.58
CA MET A 14 9.59 2.80 3.40
C MET A 14 8.70 2.29 4.55
N ASP A 15 7.70 3.07 4.96
CA ASP A 15 6.68 2.61 5.92
C ASP A 15 5.50 1.99 5.19
N MET A 16 5.34 0.66 5.31
CA MET A 16 4.26 -0.08 4.64
C MET A 16 2.87 0.28 5.17
N GLY A 17 2.74 0.70 6.43
CA GLY A 17 1.48 1.15 7.01
C GLY A 17 1.02 2.49 6.42
N ARG A 18 1.96 3.42 6.22
CA ARG A 18 1.72 4.68 5.51
C ARG A 18 1.41 4.42 4.04
N PHE A 19 2.22 3.61 3.37
CA PHE A 19 2.03 3.22 1.98
C PHE A 19 0.64 2.58 1.75
N MET A 20 0.22 1.66 2.64
CA MET A 20 -1.11 1.02 2.56
C MET A 20 -2.25 2.05 2.55
N ARG A 21 -2.18 3.08 3.38
CA ARG A 21 -3.20 4.13 3.45
C ARG A 21 -3.20 5.01 2.20
N GLU A 22 -2.01 5.40 1.74
CA GLU A 22 -1.87 6.23 0.53
C GLU A 22 -2.33 5.47 -0.72
N ALA A 23 -1.91 4.21 -0.86
CA ALA A 23 -2.25 3.34 -1.98
C ALA A 23 -3.77 3.08 -2.07
N LEU A 24 -4.44 2.79 -0.94
CA LEU A 24 -5.86 2.43 -0.96
C LEU A 24 -6.83 3.62 -0.88
N ARG A 25 -6.37 4.81 -0.50
CA ARG A 25 -7.22 6.01 -0.36
C ARG A 25 -8.01 6.35 -1.63
N PRO A 26 -7.44 6.32 -2.86
CA PRO A 26 -8.20 6.62 -4.08
C PRO A 26 -9.35 5.65 -4.34
N MET A 27 -9.27 4.44 -3.80
CA MET A 27 -10.22 3.34 -4.02
C MET A 27 -11.23 3.20 -2.87
N ASN A 28 -11.35 4.21 -2.00
CA ASN A 28 -12.14 4.15 -0.76
C ASN A 28 -11.77 2.96 0.15
N GLY A 29 -10.54 2.46 0.00
CA GLY A 29 -10.03 1.36 0.79
C GLY A 29 -9.44 1.81 2.12
N ARG A 30 -9.27 0.85 3.03
CA ARG A 30 -8.68 1.06 4.35
C ARG A 30 -7.67 -0.02 4.66
N GLY A 31 -6.71 0.31 5.51
CA GLY A 31 -5.70 -0.63 5.95
C GLY A 31 -4.75 0.00 6.96
N GLY A 32 -3.81 -0.80 7.42
CA GLY A 32 -2.79 -0.38 8.35
C GLY A 32 -1.81 -1.51 8.63
N GLY A 33 -0.76 -1.17 9.38
CA GLY A 33 0.30 -2.11 9.66
C GLY A 33 1.44 -1.48 10.41
N ARG A 34 2.58 -2.16 10.34
CA ARG A 34 3.88 -1.77 10.86
C ARG A 34 4.76 -1.29 9.70
N PRO A 35 5.90 -0.63 9.98
CA PRO A 35 6.78 -0.13 8.93
C PRO A 35 7.22 -1.19 7.90
N ASN A 36 7.38 -2.46 8.29
CA ASN A 36 7.82 -3.53 7.41
C ASN A 36 6.67 -4.36 6.78
N PHE A 37 5.44 -4.22 7.26
CA PHE A 37 4.31 -5.05 6.84
C PHE A 37 2.96 -4.37 7.08
N ALA A 38 2.08 -4.38 6.08
CA ALA A 38 0.72 -3.85 6.22
C ALA A 38 -0.31 -4.65 5.42
N GLN A 39 -1.56 -4.60 5.87
CA GLN A 39 -2.69 -5.24 5.22
C GLN A 39 -3.92 -4.32 5.18
N GLY A 40 -4.77 -4.52 4.19
CA GLY A 40 -5.96 -3.71 3.97
C GLY A 40 -6.81 -4.23 2.84
N GLY A 41 -7.84 -3.47 2.48
CA GLY A 41 -8.69 -3.78 1.34
C GLY A 41 -9.56 -2.62 0.90
N ALA A 42 -10.12 -2.76 -0.30
CA ALA A 42 -11.04 -1.82 -0.91
C ALA A 42 -12.41 -2.49 -1.17
N PRO A 43 -13.52 -1.74 -1.18
CA PRO A 43 -14.83 -2.30 -1.50
C PRO A 43 -14.91 -2.83 -2.94
N GLY A 44 -14.16 -2.23 -3.87
CA GLY A 44 -14.07 -2.60 -5.28
C GLY A 44 -12.72 -3.24 -5.66
N GLU A 45 -12.41 -3.16 -6.95
CA GLU A 45 -11.14 -3.60 -7.54
C GLU A 45 -9.99 -2.71 -7.06
N ILE A 46 -8.83 -3.31 -6.82
CA ILE A 46 -7.59 -2.58 -6.56
C ILE A 46 -6.82 -2.39 -7.87
N ASP A 47 -6.62 -1.13 -8.28
CA ASP A 47 -5.79 -0.78 -9.42
C ASP A 47 -4.30 -0.99 -9.10
N ILE A 48 -3.82 -2.19 -9.42
CA ILE A 48 -2.43 -2.62 -9.21
C ILE A 48 -1.42 -1.71 -9.93
N ALA A 49 -1.77 -1.16 -11.10
CA ALA A 49 -0.87 -0.28 -11.85
C ALA A 49 -0.66 1.04 -11.10
N SER A 50 -1.73 1.62 -10.54
CA SER A 50 -1.64 2.83 -9.71
C SER A 50 -0.81 2.59 -8.43
N VAL A 51 -0.98 1.43 -7.79
CA VAL A 51 -0.25 1.03 -6.58
C VAL A 51 1.23 0.85 -6.87
N ALA A 52 1.58 0.17 -7.98
CA ALA A 52 2.97 0.00 -8.41
C ALA A 52 3.65 1.33 -8.76
N ALA A 53 2.93 2.24 -9.43
CA ALA A 53 3.43 3.57 -9.75
C ALA A 53 3.72 4.40 -8.49
N LEU A 54 2.86 4.32 -7.47
CA LEU A 54 3.10 4.98 -6.19
C LEU A 54 4.35 4.42 -5.49
N ALA A 55 4.56 3.09 -5.52
CA ALA A 55 5.74 2.46 -4.94
C ALA A 55 7.05 2.92 -5.63
N ALA A 56 7.04 3.09 -6.95
CA ALA A 56 8.19 3.56 -7.72
C ALA A 56 8.51 5.05 -7.50
N GLY A 57 7.53 5.86 -7.08
CA GLY A 57 7.68 7.31 -6.88
C GLY A 57 8.06 7.76 -5.47
N GLY A 58 8.12 6.83 -4.50
CA GLY A 58 8.22 7.12 -3.05
C GLY A 58 9.56 7.61 -2.52
N GLY A 59 10.52 7.98 -3.37
CA GLY A 59 11.87 8.44 -2.99
C GLY A 59 12.02 9.96 -2.91
N ARG A 60 11.15 10.67 -2.18
CA ARG A 60 11.37 12.07 -1.79
C ARG A 60 10.98 12.32 -0.33
#